data_AF-A0A1I6XVT0-F1
#
_entry.id   AF-A0A1I6XVT0-F1
#
_cell.length_a   1.000
_cell.length_b   1.000
_cell.length_c   1.000
_cell.angle_alpha   90.00
_cell.angle_beta   90.00
_cell.angle_gamma   90.00
#
_symmetry.space_group_name_H-M   'P 1'
#
loop_
_entity.id
_entity.type
_entity.pdbx_description
1 polymer ?
#
loop_
_entity_poly.entity_id
_entity_poly.type
_entity_poly.pdbx_seq_one_letter_code
_entity_poly.pdbx_strand_id
1 'polypeptide(L)'
;MKSCDKIVDGKVTPEIENLFDQCVKVFLLKGYETSTLEEIAEAGGCTPECIKEHFSTKEELTAAAMRWYYIKYSRQMRAEMAMHQDIYSAMEAVLFAFIEISCDQVHANKGLFVRTFIDIAYVDDVVKKSFEDLQDDWEVQVLDKFNQCKDELKDPSEVEALAHYFLTVIEGLYELIKYGTPCELMYKVAIMSLDTLEVRMKHGQPKKKKGSKKKAK
;
A
#
# COMPACT_ATOMS: atom_id res chain seq x y z
N MET A 1 -19.60 25.51 -9.21
CA MET A 1 -19.14 24.50 -8.24
C MET A 1 -19.98 23.25 -8.42
N LYS A 2 -19.38 22.06 -8.43
CA LYS A 2 -20.09 20.78 -8.66
C LYS A 2 -20.38 20.10 -7.31
N SER A 3 -21.50 19.39 -7.23
CA SER A 3 -21.81 18.41 -6.17
C SER A 3 -20.77 17.28 -6.20
N CYS A 4 -20.29 16.76 -5.07
CA CYS A 4 -19.56 15.48 -5.08
C CYS A 4 -20.59 14.40 -5.32
N ASP A 5 -20.47 13.69 -6.44
CA ASP A 5 -21.28 12.50 -6.64
C ASP A 5 -20.72 11.36 -5.76
N LYS A 6 -21.60 10.95 -4.82
CA LYS A 6 -21.79 9.66 -4.13
C LYS A 6 -20.61 8.69 -4.03
N ILE A 7 -20.35 8.21 -2.81
CA ILE A 7 -19.89 6.84 -2.57
C ILE A 7 -21.01 5.90 -3.04
N VAL A 8 -20.82 5.21 -4.18
CA VAL A 8 -21.78 4.22 -4.70
C VAL A 8 -21.18 2.82 -4.52
N ASP A 9 -21.90 1.91 -3.85
CA ASP A 9 -21.53 0.50 -3.69
C ASP A 9 -20.12 0.23 -3.15
N GLY A 10 -19.65 1.07 -2.21
CA GLY A 10 -18.31 0.94 -1.63
C GLY A 10 -17.17 1.31 -2.58
N LYS A 11 -17.47 1.91 -3.74
CA LYS A 11 -16.48 2.49 -4.65
C LYS A 11 -16.39 4.00 -4.44
N VAL A 12 -15.17 4.46 -4.20
CA VAL A 12 -14.82 5.88 -4.09
C VAL A 12 -14.83 6.47 -5.50
N THR A 13 -15.52 7.59 -5.69
CA THR A 13 -15.57 8.31 -6.97
C THR A 13 -14.29 9.12 -7.18
N PRO A 14 -13.92 9.44 -8.44
CA PRO A 14 -12.74 10.27 -8.73
C PRO A 14 -12.72 11.60 -7.96
N GLU A 15 -13.89 12.18 -7.69
CA GLU A 15 -14.06 13.39 -6.90
C GLU A 15 -13.62 13.18 -5.43
N ILE A 16 -14.05 12.07 -4.81
CA ILE A 16 -13.65 11.73 -3.44
C ILE A 16 -12.19 11.27 -3.39
N GLU A 17 -11.68 10.58 -4.41
CA GLU A 17 -10.24 10.26 -4.50
C GLU A 17 -9.41 11.55 -4.52
N ASN A 18 -9.79 12.52 -5.35
CA ASN A 18 -9.13 13.83 -5.37
C ASN A 18 -9.25 14.52 -4.01
N LEU A 19 -10.42 14.46 -3.35
CA LEU A 19 -10.59 15.05 -2.02
C LEU A 19 -9.62 14.44 -1.00
N PHE A 20 -9.41 13.12 -1.02
CA PHE A 20 -8.43 12.45 -0.16
C PHE A 20 -6.99 12.87 -0.45
N ASP A 21 -6.62 13.03 -1.73
CA ASP A 21 -5.30 13.56 -2.10
C ASP A 21 -5.10 15.00 -1.59
N GLN A 22 -6.12 15.86 -1.73
CA GLN A 22 -6.04 17.25 -1.29
C GLN A 22 -6.03 17.37 0.23
N CYS A 23 -6.77 16.51 0.94
CA CYS A 23 -6.76 16.40 2.39
C CYS A 23 -5.31 16.27 2.92
N VAL A 24 -4.54 15.31 2.40
CA VAL A 24 -3.15 15.12 2.81
C VAL A 24 -2.26 16.30 2.42
N LYS A 25 -2.42 16.84 1.21
CA LYS A 25 -1.62 18.00 0.76
C LYS A 25 -1.84 19.21 1.67
N VAL A 26 -3.08 19.46 2.09
CA VAL A 26 -3.39 20.52 3.05
C VAL A 26 -2.73 20.25 4.39
N PHE A 27 -2.76 19.01 4.90
CA PHE A 27 -2.06 18.65 6.13
C PHE A 27 -0.55 18.87 6.06
N LEU A 28 0.08 18.49 4.95
CA LEU A 28 1.52 18.66 4.75
C LEU A 28 1.92 20.14 4.63
N LEU A 29 1.06 20.99 4.07
CA LEU A 29 1.36 22.41 3.87
C LEU A 29 1.02 23.30 5.06
N LYS A 30 -0.10 23.02 5.74
CA LYS A 30 -0.64 23.87 6.81
C LYS A 30 -0.45 23.29 8.20
N GLY A 31 -0.24 21.98 8.30
CA GLY A 31 -0.29 21.20 9.54
C GLY A 31 -1.63 20.48 9.70
N TYR A 32 -1.59 19.26 10.22
CA TYR A 32 -2.80 18.47 10.48
C TYR A 32 -3.74 19.19 11.45
N GLU A 33 -3.25 19.63 12.61
CA GLU A 33 -4.07 20.26 13.67
C GLU A 33 -4.76 21.55 13.21
N THR A 34 -4.02 22.41 12.51
CA THR A 34 -4.44 23.76 12.10
C THR A 34 -5.37 23.78 10.88
N SER A 35 -5.32 22.73 10.07
CA SER A 35 -6.17 22.62 8.88
C SER A 35 -7.65 22.47 9.20
N THR A 36 -8.51 22.98 8.32
CA THR A 36 -9.98 22.88 8.44
C THR A 36 -10.63 22.15 7.27
N LEU A 37 -11.87 21.67 7.45
CA LEU A 37 -12.66 21.07 6.38
C LEU A 37 -12.91 22.05 5.23
N GLU A 38 -13.08 23.33 5.53
CA GLU A 38 -13.28 24.38 4.54
C GLU A 38 -12.06 24.54 3.63
N GLU A 39 -10.85 24.51 4.19
CA GLU A 39 -9.61 24.59 3.41
C GLU A 39 -9.40 23.34 2.54
N ILE A 40 -9.80 22.18 3.04
CA ILE A 40 -9.75 20.92 2.27
C ILE A 40 -10.78 20.95 1.14
N ALA A 41 -11.99 21.49 1.39
CA ALA A 41 -13.01 21.67 0.36
C ALA A 41 -12.54 22.60 -0.76
N GLU A 42 -11.96 23.74 -0.38
CA GLU A 42 -11.40 24.70 -1.32
C GLU A 42 -10.31 24.06 -2.19
N ALA A 43 -9.35 23.34 -1.57
CA ALA A 43 -8.30 22.61 -2.29
C ALA A 43 -8.87 21.49 -3.19
N GLY A 44 -9.93 20.82 -2.75
CA GLY A 44 -10.68 19.79 -3.47
C GLY A 44 -11.54 20.32 -4.62
N GLY A 45 -11.76 21.64 -4.70
CA GLY A 45 -12.65 22.25 -5.68
C GLY A 45 -14.15 21.99 -5.41
N CYS A 46 -14.52 21.69 -4.17
CA CYS A 46 -15.89 21.45 -3.73
C CYS A 46 -16.33 22.46 -2.64
N THR A 47 -17.60 22.44 -2.26
CA THR A 47 -18.10 23.27 -1.17
C THR A 47 -17.86 22.60 0.19
N PRO A 48 -17.73 23.35 1.30
CA PRO A 48 -17.71 22.76 2.63
C PRO A 48 -18.95 21.91 2.94
N GLU A 49 -20.12 22.32 2.45
CA GLU A 49 -21.38 21.57 2.60
C GLU A 49 -21.28 20.19 1.95
N CYS A 50 -20.63 20.10 0.80
CA CYS A 50 -20.43 18.86 0.06
C CYS A 50 -19.54 17.86 0.82
N ILE A 51 -18.51 18.34 1.55
CA ILE A 51 -17.77 17.48 2.48
C ILE A 51 -18.66 17.05 3.65
N LYS A 52 -19.41 17.99 4.23
CA LYS A 52 -20.27 17.77 5.41
C LYS A 52 -21.43 16.81 5.15
N GLU A 53 -21.81 16.59 3.89
CA GLU A 53 -22.74 15.51 3.50
C GLU A 53 -22.19 14.11 3.77
N HIS A 54 -20.86 13.96 3.85
CA HIS A 54 -20.17 12.67 4.01
C HIS A 54 -19.36 12.55 5.29
N PHE A 55 -18.78 13.66 5.76
CA PHE A 55 -17.86 13.70 6.90
C PHE A 55 -18.22 14.87 7.80
N SER A 56 -18.60 14.57 9.04
CA SER A 56 -18.96 15.58 10.04
C SER A 56 -17.72 16.28 10.59
N THR A 57 -16.57 15.58 10.62
CA THR A 57 -15.32 16.08 11.19
C THR A 57 -14.12 15.84 10.27
N LYS A 58 -13.02 16.58 10.53
CA LYS A 58 -11.74 16.40 9.84
C LYS A 58 -11.16 15.01 10.09
N GLU A 59 -11.33 14.52 11.31
CA GLU A 59 -10.86 13.22 11.76
C GLU A 59 -11.60 12.09 11.00
N GLU A 60 -12.92 12.23 10.80
CA GLU A 60 -13.72 11.29 9.99
C GLU A 60 -13.26 11.26 8.52
N LEU A 61 -13.03 12.44 7.91
CA LEU A 61 -12.49 12.53 6.55
C LEU A 61 -11.09 11.90 6.47
N THR A 62 -10.24 12.17 7.46
CA THR A 62 -8.87 11.64 7.54
C THR A 62 -8.87 10.12 7.67
N ALA A 63 -9.70 9.59 8.56
CA ALA A 63 -9.90 8.15 8.73
C ALA A 63 -10.42 7.48 7.45
N ALA A 64 -11.35 8.12 6.72
CA ALA A 64 -11.83 7.61 5.45
C ALA A 64 -10.73 7.61 4.37
N ALA A 65 -9.96 8.70 4.27
CA ALA A 65 -8.86 8.82 3.33
C ALA A 65 -7.76 7.78 3.60
N MET A 66 -7.36 7.62 4.86
CA MET A 66 -6.42 6.59 5.30
C MET A 66 -6.91 5.19 4.92
N ARG A 67 -8.17 4.86 5.24
CA ARG A 67 -8.72 3.54 4.91
C ARG A 67 -8.70 3.26 3.41
N TRP A 68 -9.10 4.24 2.61
CA TRP A 68 -9.06 4.11 1.16
C TRP A 68 -7.64 3.87 0.64
N TYR A 69 -6.69 4.70 1.09
CA TYR A 69 -5.29 4.58 0.72
C TYR A 69 -4.72 3.21 1.11
N TYR A 70 -4.99 2.77 2.34
CA TYR A 70 -4.54 1.48 2.82
C TYR A 70 -5.09 0.32 1.98
N ILE A 71 -6.43 0.27 1.81
CA ILE A 71 -7.11 -0.82 1.09
C ILE A 71 -6.66 -0.86 -0.38
N LYS A 72 -6.47 0.30 -1.01
CA LYS A 72 -6.05 0.41 -2.40
C LYS A 72 -4.72 -0.31 -2.65
N TYR A 73 -3.73 -0.17 -1.76
CA TYR A 73 -2.44 -0.85 -1.93
C TYR A 73 -2.45 -2.28 -1.40
N SER A 74 -3.04 -2.51 -0.24
CA SER A 74 -2.95 -3.81 0.42
C SER A 74 -3.73 -4.89 -0.32
N ARG A 75 -4.91 -4.57 -0.90
CA ARG A 75 -5.76 -5.56 -1.56
C ARG A 75 -5.08 -6.24 -2.75
N GLN A 76 -4.37 -5.49 -3.59
CA GLN A 76 -3.69 -6.05 -4.74
C GLN A 76 -2.53 -6.94 -4.31
N MET A 77 -1.68 -6.48 -3.38
CA MET A 77 -0.57 -7.29 -2.88
C MET A 77 -1.04 -8.61 -2.26
N ARG A 78 -2.15 -8.57 -1.51
CA ARG A 78 -2.76 -9.78 -0.93
C ARG A 78 -3.25 -10.76 -1.98
N ALA A 79 -3.92 -10.24 -3.00
CA ALA A 79 -4.40 -11.06 -4.11
C ALA A 79 -3.24 -11.74 -4.83
N GLU A 80 -2.18 -10.99 -5.17
CA GLU A 80 -0.98 -11.54 -5.78
C GLU A 80 -0.33 -12.61 -4.88
N MET A 81 -0.12 -12.31 -3.59
CA MET A 81 0.48 -13.26 -2.64
C MET A 81 -0.31 -14.58 -2.54
N ALA A 82 -1.64 -14.50 -2.46
CA ALA A 82 -2.52 -15.65 -2.32
C ALA A 82 -2.57 -16.56 -3.57
N MET A 83 -2.19 -16.04 -4.74
CA MET A 83 -2.15 -16.81 -5.99
C MET A 83 -0.99 -17.80 -6.07
N HIS A 84 0.01 -17.66 -5.19
CA HIS A 84 1.22 -18.49 -5.20
C HIS A 84 1.22 -19.49 -4.06
N GLN A 85 1.65 -20.72 -4.36
CA GLN A 85 1.72 -21.79 -3.38
C GLN A 85 3.06 -21.77 -2.63
N ASP A 86 4.17 -21.45 -3.32
CA ASP A 86 5.51 -21.34 -2.75
C ASP A 86 5.85 -19.92 -2.28
N ILE A 87 6.75 -19.80 -1.30
CA ILE A 87 7.10 -18.49 -0.70
C ILE A 87 7.90 -17.61 -1.66
N TYR A 88 8.74 -18.21 -2.50
CA TYR A 88 9.57 -17.46 -3.45
C TYR A 88 8.68 -16.72 -4.46
N SER A 89 7.79 -17.46 -5.14
CA SER A 89 6.91 -16.87 -6.15
C SER A 89 5.93 -15.88 -5.53
N ALA A 90 5.46 -16.16 -4.30
CA ALA A 90 4.60 -15.24 -3.57
C ALA A 90 5.31 -13.90 -3.29
N MET A 91 6.55 -13.95 -2.79
CA MET A 91 7.31 -12.72 -2.51
C MET A 91 7.75 -12.00 -3.78
N GLU A 92 8.09 -12.72 -4.85
CA GLU A 92 8.37 -12.11 -6.17
C GLU A 92 7.17 -11.30 -6.67
N ALA A 93 5.98 -11.91 -6.65
CA ALA A 93 4.75 -11.27 -7.11
C ALA A 93 4.40 -10.05 -6.26
N VAL A 94 4.50 -10.15 -4.93
CA VAL A 94 4.26 -9.03 -4.01
C VAL A 94 5.21 -7.87 -4.28
N LEU A 95 6.52 -8.12 -4.31
CA LEU A 95 7.52 -7.07 -4.49
C LEU A 95 7.34 -6.36 -5.84
N PHE A 96 7.11 -7.12 -6.90
CA PHE A 96 6.99 -6.55 -8.24
C PHE A 96 5.68 -5.77 -8.39
N ALA A 97 4.56 -6.31 -7.91
CA ALA A 97 3.29 -5.59 -7.90
C ALA A 97 3.40 -4.29 -7.07
N PHE A 98 4.06 -4.33 -5.93
CA PHE A 98 4.26 -3.15 -5.10
C PHE A 98 5.06 -2.06 -5.80
N ILE A 99 6.16 -2.42 -6.46
CA ILE A 99 6.98 -1.49 -7.25
C ILE A 99 6.16 -0.91 -8.39
N GLU A 100 5.47 -1.75 -9.17
CA GLU A 100 4.63 -1.32 -10.30
C GLU A 100 3.58 -0.30 -9.86
N ILE A 101 2.78 -0.64 -8.83
CA ILE A 101 1.74 0.24 -8.31
C ILE A 101 2.32 1.57 -7.84
N SER A 102 3.41 1.52 -7.06
CA SER A 102 4.02 2.72 -6.48
C SER A 102 4.60 3.63 -7.56
N CYS A 103 5.28 3.05 -8.54
CA CYS A 103 5.82 3.77 -9.70
C CYS A 103 4.73 4.39 -10.57
N ASP A 104 3.64 3.66 -10.82
CA ASP A 104 2.51 4.16 -11.59
C ASP A 104 1.83 5.35 -10.89
N GLN A 105 1.72 5.34 -9.56
CA GLN A 105 1.22 6.51 -8.84
C GLN A 105 2.14 7.72 -9.02
N VAL A 106 3.45 7.55 -8.86
CA VAL A 106 4.43 8.64 -9.03
C VAL A 106 4.40 9.17 -10.47
N HIS A 107 4.38 8.31 -11.48
CA HIS A 107 4.29 8.71 -12.89
C HIS A 107 2.97 9.43 -13.21
N ALA A 108 1.88 9.03 -12.57
CA ALA A 108 0.58 9.71 -12.67
C ALA A 108 0.50 11.00 -11.83
N ASN A 109 1.60 11.43 -11.20
CA ASN A 109 1.67 12.58 -10.30
C ASN A 109 0.66 12.50 -9.13
N LYS A 110 0.38 11.26 -8.68
CA LYS A 110 -0.46 10.95 -7.53
C LYS A 110 0.40 10.75 -6.29
N GLY A 111 -0.19 11.01 -5.12
CA GLY A 111 0.51 10.93 -3.85
C GLY A 111 0.72 9.50 -3.34
N LEU A 112 1.88 9.26 -2.74
CA LEU A 112 2.14 8.12 -1.87
C LEU A 112 2.06 8.60 -0.41
N PHE A 113 0.84 8.58 0.14
CA PHE A 113 0.51 9.23 1.41
C PHE A 113 0.19 8.30 2.59
N VAL A 114 0.22 6.98 2.42
CA VAL A 114 -0.11 6.02 3.49
C VAL A 114 0.72 6.29 4.76
N ARG A 115 2.01 6.61 4.60
CA ARG A 115 2.89 6.88 5.75
C ARG A 115 2.54 8.16 6.48
N THR A 116 2.15 9.21 5.76
CA THR A 116 1.64 10.44 6.38
C THR A 116 0.41 10.18 7.23
N PHE A 117 -0.50 9.29 6.79
CA PHE A 117 -1.64 8.90 7.63
C PHE A 117 -1.24 8.09 8.85
N ILE A 118 -0.24 7.21 8.74
CA ILE A 118 0.28 6.45 9.89
C ILE A 118 0.91 7.41 10.91
N ASP A 119 1.64 8.43 10.46
CA ASP A 119 2.19 9.47 11.34
C ASP A 119 1.07 10.26 12.05
N ILE A 120 -0.03 10.56 11.35
CA ILE A 120 -1.21 11.20 11.94
C ILE A 120 -1.89 10.25 12.95
N ALA A 121 -2.03 8.97 12.61
CA ALA A 121 -2.61 7.94 13.48
C ALA A 121 -1.79 7.75 14.77
N TYR A 122 -0.50 8.10 14.78
CA TYR A 122 0.30 8.08 15.99
C TYR A 122 -0.14 9.13 17.03
N VAL A 123 -0.72 10.25 16.58
CA VAL A 123 -1.06 11.41 17.43
C VAL A 123 -2.56 11.69 17.56
N ASP A 124 -3.40 11.10 16.70
CA ASP A 124 -4.85 11.29 16.69
C ASP A 124 -5.59 9.97 16.97
N ASP A 125 -6.32 9.91 18.09
CA ASP A 125 -6.99 8.67 18.54
C ASP A 125 -8.10 8.18 17.59
N VAL A 126 -8.78 9.08 16.87
CA VAL A 126 -9.86 8.70 15.95
C VAL A 126 -9.27 8.04 14.71
N VAL A 127 -8.20 8.64 14.18
CA VAL A 127 -7.46 8.07 13.05
C VAL A 127 -6.75 6.80 13.48
N LYS A 128 -6.16 6.77 14.68
CA LYS A 128 -5.54 5.59 15.30
C LYS A 128 -6.49 4.42 15.37
N LYS A 129 -7.69 4.61 15.93
CA LYS A 129 -8.69 3.56 16.03
C LYS A 129 -9.08 3.03 14.65
N SER A 130 -9.23 3.93 13.69
CA SER A 130 -9.53 3.54 12.30
C SER A 130 -8.39 2.76 11.65
N PHE A 131 -7.15 2.99 12.07
CA PHE A 131 -5.98 2.25 11.63
C PHE A 131 -5.95 0.88 12.31
N GLU A 132 -6.18 0.82 13.62
CA GLU A 132 -6.26 -0.42 14.40
C GLU A 132 -7.40 -1.34 13.94
N ASP A 133 -8.56 -0.79 13.58
CA ASP A 133 -9.69 -1.53 13.00
C ASP A 133 -9.37 -2.12 11.61
N LEU A 134 -8.40 -1.52 10.92
CA LEU A 134 -7.82 -2.10 9.73
C LEU A 134 -6.72 -3.12 10.10
N GLN A 135 -5.93 -2.84 11.15
CA GLN A 135 -4.70 -3.50 11.63
C GLN A 135 -4.86 -4.98 12.07
N ASP A 136 -5.51 -5.80 11.25
CA ASP A 136 -5.31 -7.25 11.12
C ASP A 136 -4.49 -7.56 9.83
N ASP A 137 -3.55 -6.68 9.51
CA ASP A 137 -3.46 -6.13 8.16
C ASP A 137 -2.03 -6.18 7.63
N TRP A 138 -1.85 -6.84 6.49
CA TRP A 138 -0.61 -7.01 5.72
C TRP A 138 0.52 -7.78 6.43
N GLU A 139 1.02 -7.30 7.56
CA GLU A 139 2.11 -7.93 8.31
C GLU A 139 1.75 -9.35 8.75
N VAL A 140 0.56 -9.53 9.33
CA VAL A 140 0.01 -10.84 9.69
C VAL A 140 -0.06 -11.76 8.48
N GLN A 141 -0.45 -11.24 7.31
CA GLN A 141 -0.61 -12.05 6.10
C GLN A 141 0.72 -12.47 5.49
N VAL A 142 1.72 -11.61 5.53
CA VAL A 142 3.09 -11.97 5.14
C VAL A 142 3.60 -13.06 6.08
N LEU A 143 3.45 -12.87 7.40
CA LEU A 143 3.88 -13.86 8.39
C LEU A 143 3.13 -15.20 8.23
N ASP A 144 1.83 -15.17 8.00
CA ASP A 144 1.01 -16.36 7.73
C ASP A 144 1.50 -17.10 6.48
N LYS A 145 1.83 -16.36 5.42
CA LYS A 145 2.36 -16.97 4.19
C LYS A 145 3.71 -17.64 4.44
N PHE A 146 4.61 -17.01 5.19
CA PHE A 146 5.87 -17.64 5.60
C PHE A 146 5.64 -18.87 6.48
N ASN A 147 4.69 -18.83 7.42
CA ASN A 147 4.33 -19.97 8.25
C ASN A 147 3.77 -21.15 7.44
N GLN A 148 2.91 -20.87 6.46
CA GLN A 148 2.35 -21.88 5.54
C GLN A 148 3.45 -22.57 4.72
N CYS A 149 4.48 -21.81 4.33
CA CYS A 149 5.58 -22.28 3.50
C CYS A 149 6.85 -22.62 4.30
N LYS A 150 6.80 -22.70 5.63
CA LYS A 150 8.00 -22.84 6.49
C LYS A 150 8.83 -24.09 6.16
N ASP A 151 8.18 -25.14 5.66
CA ASP A 151 8.84 -26.39 5.28
C ASP A 151 9.71 -26.25 4.02
N GLU A 152 9.57 -25.16 3.26
CA GLU A 152 10.44 -24.79 2.13
C GLU A 152 11.79 -24.22 2.61
N LEU A 153 11.87 -23.74 3.85
CA LEU A 153 13.08 -23.14 4.43
C LEU A 153 14.03 -24.21 4.98
N LYS A 154 15.34 -23.95 4.89
CA LYS A 154 16.39 -24.77 5.52
C LYS A 154 16.25 -24.78 7.05
N ASP A 155 15.91 -23.62 7.61
CA ASP A 155 15.65 -23.43 9.04
C ASP A 155 14.28 -22.77 9.24
N PRO A 156 13.25 -23.53 9.64
CA PRO A 156 11.91 -22.99 9.91
C PRO A 156 11.86 -21.96 11.04
N SER A 157 12.89 -21.86 11.90
CA SER A 157 12.93 -20.85 12.95
C SER A 157 13.20 -19.43 12.42
N GLU A 158 13.67 -19.30 11.17
CA GLU A 158 13.92 -18.01 10.52
C GLU A 158 12.64 -17.33 9.97
N VAL A 159 11.48 -17.99 10.04
CA VAL A 159 10.20 -17.49 9.48
C VAL A 159 9.91 -16.05 9.89
N GLU A 160 10.00 -15.73 11.18
CA GLU A 160 9.69 -14.41 11.70
C GLU A 160 10.69 -13.36 11.20
N ALA A 161 11.99 -13.68 11.25
CA ALA A 161 13.04 -12.79 10.79
C ALA A 161 12.93 -12.51 9.27
N LEU A 162 12.57 -13.52 8.47
CA LEU A 162 12.38 -13.38 7.03
C LEU A 162 11.14 -12.56 6.70
N ALA A 163 10.02 -12.79 7.38
CA ALA A 163 8.81 -11.99 7.19
C ALA A 163 9.11 -10.50 7.44
N HIS A 164 9.74 -10.17 8.57
CA HIS A 164 10.13 -8.79 8.90
C HIS A 164 11.19 -8.21 7.97
N TYR A 165 12.11 -9.04 7.46
CA TYR A 165 13.05 -8.62 6.43
C TYR A 165 12.31 -8.13 5.17
N PHE A 166 11.35 -8.90 4.66
CA PHE A 166 10.58 -8.50 3.49
C PHE A 166 9.67 -7.29 3.75
N LEU A 167 9.08 -7.18 4.94
CA LEU A 167 8.36 -5.96 5.34
C LEU A 167 9.29 -4.75 5.30
N THR A 168 10.49 -4.85 5.87
CA THR A 168 11.51 -3.79 5.83
C THR A 168 11.90 -3.42 4.40
N VAL A 169 12.04 -4.40 3.50
CA VAL A 169 12.31 -4.15 2.07
C VAL A 169 11.17 -3.36 1.44
N ILE A 170 9.91 -3.75 1.66
CA ILE A 170 8.74 -3.06 1.12
C ILE A 170 8.66 -1.61 1.64
N GLU A 171 8.92 -1.40 2.93
CA GLU A 171 9.00 -0.06 3.53
C GLU A 171 10.08 0.80 2.84
N GLY A 172 11.27 0.24 2.64
CA GLY A 172 12.36 0.92 1.95
C GLY A 172 12.05 1.24 0.48
N LEU A 173 11.42 0.30 -0.25
CA LEU A 173 10.99 0.50 -1.63
C LEU A 173 9.98 1.65 -1.72
N TYR A 174 9.01 1.71 -0.80
CA TYR A 174 8.00 2.75 -0.78
C TYR A 174 8.62 4.15 -0.70
N GLU A 175 9.50 4.34 0.29
CA GLU A 175 10.07 5.66 0.57
C GLU A 175 11.03 6.09 -0.55
N LEU A 176 11.83 5.17 -1.09
CA LEU A 176 12.75 5.47 -2.18
C LEU A 176 12.01 5.80 -3.50
N ILE A 177 10.93 5.09 -3.82
CA ILE A 177 10.09 5.38 -4.99
C ILE A 177 9.43 6.75 -4.85
N LYS A 178 8.87 7.05 -3.66
CA LYS A 178 8.25 8.34 -3.34
C LYS A 178 9.20 9.53 -3.58
N TYR A 179 10.50 9.36 -3.35
CA TYR A 179 11.52 10.38 -3.61
C TYR A 179 12.17 10.31 -5.01
N GLY A 180 11.58 9.55 -5.94
CA GLY A 180 11.98 9.57 -7.35
C GLY A 180 13.16 8.64 -7.69
N THR A 181 13.45 7.66 -6.85
CA THR A 181 14.43 6.62 -7.22
C THR A 181 13.90 5.84 -8.43
N PRO A 182 14.72 5.61 -9.48
CA PRO A 182 14.26 4.92 -10.69
C PRO A 182 13.69 3.53 -10.40
N CYS A 183 12.52 3.23 -10.96
CA CYS A 183 11.82 1.95 -10.77
C CYS A 183 12.69 0.73 -11.15
N GLU A 184 13.51 0.85 -12.19
CA GLU A 184 14.47 -0.20 -12.58
C GLU A 184 15.46 -0.56 -11.47
N LEU A 185 15.88 0.42 -10.66
CA LEU A 185 16.75 0.18 -9.51
C LEU A 185 15.98 -0.52 -8.39
N MET A 186 14.71 -0.19 -8.20
CA MET A 186 13.84 -0.84 -7.21
C MET A 186 13.59 -2.31 -7.54
N TYR A 187 13.41 -2.65 -8.82
CA TYR A 187 13.36 -4.05 -9.26
C TYR A 187 14.67 -4.79 -8.97
N LYS A 188 15.84 -4.16 -9.12
CA LYS A 188 17.12 -4.76 -8.74
C LYS A 188 17.21 -5.03 -7.23
N VAL A 189 16.75 -4.09 -6.41
CA VAL A 189 16.68 -4.28 -4.94
C VAL A 189 15.75 -5.44 -4.58
N ALA A 190 14.59 -5.55 -5.23
CA ALA A 190 13.69 -6.68 -5.05
C ALA A 190 14.34 -8.01 -5.42
N ILE A 191 15.05 -8.09 -6.55
CA ILE A 191 15.79 -9.30 -6.96
C ILE A 191 16.85 -9.69 -5.92
N MET A 192 17.64 -8.74 -5.43
CA MET A 192 18.62 -9.02 -4.38
C MET A 192 17.98 -9.54 -3.09
N SER A 193 16.76 -9.07 -2.79
CA SER A 193 15.97 -9.54 -1.66
C SER A 193 15.45 -10.97 -1.86
N LEU A 194 15.11 -11.34 -3.10
CA LEU A 194 14.73 -12.70 -3.48
C LEU A 194 15.92 -13.66 -3.46
N ASP A 195 17.12 -13.22 -3.86
CA ASP A 195 18.36 -14.02 -3.74
C ASP A 195 18.63 -14.38 -2.26
N THR A 196 18.35 -13.44 -1.35
CA THR A 196 18.47 -13.63 0.11
C THR A 196 17.52 -14.74 0.60
N LEU A 197 16.32 -14.83 0.03
CA LEU A 197 15.36 -15.91 0.31
C LEU A 197 15.78 -17.23 -0.34
N GLU A 198 16.23 -17.24 -1.60
CA GLU A 198 16.65 -18.45 -2.33
C GLU A 198 17.78 -19.18 -1.59
N VAL A 199 18.75 -18.45 -1.01
CA VAL A 199 19.83 -19.04 -0.22
C VAL A 199 19.32 -19.74 1.04
N ARG A 200 18.20 -19.29 1.61
CA ARG A 200 17.57 -19.87 2.82
C ARG A 200 16.59 -20.99 2.53
N MET A 201 16.18 -21.15 1.27
CA MET A 201 15.32 -22.25 0.85
C MET A 201 16.08 -23.56 0.65
N LYS A 202 15.43 -24.68 0.93
CA LYS A 202 15.94 -26.02 0.60
C LYS A 202 16.16 -26.10 -0.92
N HIS A 203 17.37 -26.39 -1.37
CA HIS A 203 17.67 -26.50 -2.80
C HIS A 203 16.90 -27.70 -3.37
N GLY A 204 15.93 -27.49 -4.29
CA GLY A 204 15.28 -28.62 -4.96
C GLY A 204 13.88 -28.48 -5.56
N GLN A 205 13.22 -27.31 -5.60
CA GLN A 205 11.96 -27.20 -6.36
C GLN A 205 12.19 -26.57 -7.75
N PRO A 206 11.75 -27.23 -8.83
CA PRO A 206 12.09 -26.80 -10.18
C PRO A 206 11.36 -25.50 -10.51
N LYS A 207 12.12 -24.46 -10.89
CA LYS A 207 11.60 -23.25 -11.55
C LYS A 207 10.71 -23.69 -12.71
N LYS A 208 9.37 -23.64 -12.55
CA LYS A 208 8.45 -23.76 -13.68
C LYS A 208 8.72 -22.56 -14.58
N LYS A 209 9.57 -22.75 -15.60
CA LYS A 209 9.82 -21.77 -16.66
C LYS A 209 8.47 -21.30 -17.19
N LYS A 210 8.12 -20.02 -16.95
CA LYS A 210 7.00 -19.35 -17.60
C LYS A 210 7.16 -19.56 -19.11
N GLY A 211 6.24 -20.33 -19.69
CA GLY A 211 6.26 -20.66 -21.10
C GLY A 211 6.22 -19.39 -21.94
N SER A 212 7.27 -19.16 -22.71
CA SER A 212 7.24 -18.23 -23.83
C SER A 212 6.11 -18.65 -24.75
N LYS A 213 5.01 -17.88 -24.78
CA LYS A 213 4.03 -17.96 -25.86
C LYS A 213 4.75 -17.63 -27.17
N LYS A 214 5.14 -18.68 -27.90
CA LYS A 214 5.43 -18.59 -29.33
C LYS A 214 4.19 -17.99 -29.99
N LYS A 215 4.30 -16.78 -30.53
CA LYS A 215 3.41 -16.30 -31.58
C LYS A 215 3.49 -17.29 -32.74
N ALA A 216 2.41 -18.03 -32.97
CA ALA A 216 2.18 -18.72 -34.22
C ALA A 216 1.42 -17.77 -35.15
N LYS A 217 1.90 -17.75 -36.39
CA LYS A 217 1.53 -16.96 -37.57
C LYS A 217 0.07 -16.53 -37.68
#